data_AF-A0A9C8WGL7-F1
#
_entry.id   AF-A0A9C8WGL7-F1
#
_cell.length_a   1.000
_cell.length_b   1.000
_cell.length_c   1.000
_cell.angle_alpha   90.00
_cell.angle_beta   90.00
_cell.angle_gamma   90.00
#
_symmetry.space_group_name_H-M   'P 1'
#
loop_
_entity.id
_entity.type
_entity.pdbx_description
1 polymer ?
#
loop_
_entity_poly.entity_id
_entity_poly.type
_entity_poly.pdbx_seq_one_letter_code
_entity_poly.pdbx_strand_id
1 'polypeptide(L)' 'MNTSPYAPLTPDTANAPLPPLAAGRPLLGHAVEMYRESILHMRDLYYRYGPIYRVRVPGREYT' A
#
# COMPACT_ATOMS: atom_id res chain seq x y z
N MET A 1 -30.06 17.32 -16.80
CA MET A 1 -28.67 17.82 -16.79
C MET A 1 -27.94 17.11 -15.67
N ASN A 2 -26.93 16.29 -15.96
CA ASN A 2 -26.22 15.46 -14.99
C ASN A 2 -24.85 16.07 -14.72
N THR A 3 -24.75 16.95 -13.70
CA THR A 3 -23.48 17.55 -13.28
C THR A 3 -22.86 16.66 -12.20
N SER A 4 -22.25 15.56 -12.61
CA SER A 4 -21.36 14.81 -11.71
C SER A 4 -20.13 15.69 -11.45
N PRO A 5 -19.79 16.02 -10.19
CA PRO A 5 -18.63 16.85 -9.87
C PRO A 5 -17.29 16.15 -10.10
N TYR A 6 -17.29 14.87 -10.50
CA TYR A 6 -16.08 14.12 -10.78
C TYR A 6 -15.68 14.28 -12.25
N ALA A 7 -14.62 15.06 -12.47
CA ALA A 7 -13.87 15.01 -13.71
C ALA A 7 -13.26 13.60 -13.88
N PRO A 8 -13.35 12.99 -15.08
CA PRO A 8 -12.69 11.71 -15.33
C PRO A 8 -11.19 11.86 -15.11
N LEU A 9 -10.60 10.94 -14.33
CA LEU A 9 -9.16 10.90 -14.10
C LEU A 9 -8.46 10.79 -15.46
N THR A 10 -7.72 11.82 -15.85
CA THR A 10 -6.86 11.76 -17.04
C THR A 10 -5.75 10.74 -16.80
N PRO A 11 -5.29 10.00 -17.83
CA PRO A 11 -4.34 8.88 -17.66
C PRO A 11 -2.91 9.31 -17.29
N ASP A 12 -2.71 10.55 -16.82
CA ASP A 12 -1.41 11.07 -16.40
C ASP A 12 -0.90 10.45 -15.07
N THR A 13 -1.58 9.39 -14.61
CA THR A 13 -1.11 8.47 -13.57
C THR A 13 0.05 7.58 -14.03
N ALA A 14 0.36 7.51 -15.33
CA ALA A 14 1.43 6.67 -15.87
C ALA A 14 2.84 7.02 -15.32
N ASN A 15 3.04 8.26 -14.85
CA ASN A 15 4.33 8.75 -14.34
C ASN A 15 4.37 8.95 -12.82
N ALA A 16 3.34 8.54 -12.08
CA ALA A 16 3.35 8.67 -10.62
C ALA A 16 4.45 7.78 -10.02
N PRO A 17 5.21 8.27 -9.03
CA PRO A 17 6.20 7.44 -8.34
C PRO A 17 5.49 6.28 -7.64
N LEU A 18 6.12 5.10 -7.66
CA LEU A 18 5.61 3.95 -6.93
C LEU A 18 5.51 4.29 -5.43
N PRO A 19 4.44 3.81 -4.75
CA PRO A 19 4.34 3.97 -3.31
C PRO A 19 5.56 3.40 -2.58
N PRO A 20 5.88 3.90 -1.37
CA PRO A 20 7.02 3.43 -0.61
C PRO A 20 6.89 1.96 -0.26
N LEU A 21 7.98 1.20 -0.40
CA LEU A 21 8.05 -0.19 0.03
C LEU A 21 8.42 -0.23 1.53
N ALA A 22 7.51 -0.74 2.36
CA ALA A 22 7.75 -0.93 3.77
C ALA A 22 8.79 -2.04 4.00
N ALA A 23 9.90 -1.70 4.65
CA ALA A 23 10.95 -2.68 4.98
C ALA A 23 10.39 -3.76 5.92
N GLY A 24 10.49 -5.01 5.49
CA GLY A 24 10.09 -6.20 6.27
C GLY A 24 11.30 -7.10 6.56
N ARG A 25 11.05 -8.23 7.22
CA ARG A 25 12.10 -9.22 7.51
C ARG A 25 12.71 -9.77 6.21
N PRO A 26 14.00 -10.15 6.20
CA PRO A 26 14.60 -10.85 5.07
C PRO A 26 13.79 -12.11 4.72
N LEU A 27 13.48 -12.29 3.43
CA LEU A 27 12.70 -13.41 2.85
C LEU A 27 11.22 -13.48 3.27
N LEU A 28 10.90 -13.18 4.53
CA LEU A 28 9.55 -13.28 5.08
C LEU A 28 8.72 -12.00 4.93
N GLY A 29 9.37 -10.86 4.67
CA GLY A 29 8.68 -9.57 4.61
C GLY A 29 7.89 -9.30 5.90
N HIS A 30 6.60 -9.06 5.75
CA HIS A 30 5.66 -8.75 6.83
C HIS A 30 4.75 -9.92 7.21
N ALA A 31 4.98 -11.14 6.70
CA ALA A 31 4.02 -12.23 6.86
C ALA A 31 3.77 -12.66 8.31
N VAL A 32 4.78 -12.59 9.17
CA VAL A 32 4.62 -12.99 10.58
C VAL A 32 3.72 -12.00 11.31
N GLU A 33 3.97 -10.71 11.14
CA GLU A 33 3.21 -9.62 11.74
C GLU A 33 1.78 -9.59 11.18
N MET A 34 1.63 -9.81 9.87
CA MET A 34 0.33 -9.96 9.21
C MET A 34 -0.45 -11.18 9.71
N TYR A 35 0.21 -12.29 10.05
CA TYR A 35 -0.46 -13.47 10.62
C TYR A 35 -0.89 -13.26 12.08
N ARG A 36 -0.06 -12.59 12.88
CA ARG A 36 -0.31 -12.42 14.33
C ARG A 36 -1.33 -11.31 14.60
N GLU A 37 -1.14 -10.13 14.00
CA GLU A 37 -1.91 -8.92 14.32
C GLU A 37 -2.08 -8.02 13.08
N SER A 38 -2.68 -8.56 12.02
CA SER A 38 -2.84 -7.90 10.71
C SER A 38 -3.30 -6.44 10.78
N ILE A 39 -4.38 -6.16 11.52
CA ILE A 39 -4.98 -4.82 11.60
C ILE A 39 -4.03 -3.83 12.27
N LEU A 40 -3.43 -4.22 13.40
CA LEU A 40 -2.51 -3.35 14.14
C LEU A 40 -1.25 -3.08 13.31
N HIS A 41 -0.72 -4.12 12.67
CA HIS A 41 0.44 -3.98 11.79
C HIS A 41 0.17 -3.06 10.60
N MET A 42 -0.97 -3.23 9.91
CA MET A 42 -1.36 -2.35 8.79
C MET A 42 -1.58 -0.89 9.24
N ARG A 43 -2.16 -0.69 10.43
CA ARG A 43 -2.32 0.64 11.03
C ARG A 43 -0.96 1.29 11.30
N ASP A 44 -0.02 0.54 11.85
CA ASP A 44 1.31 1.07 12.16
C ASP A 44 2.10 1.41 10.88
N LEU A 45 1.93 0.61 9.82
CA LEU A 45 2.45 0.92 8.49
C LEU A 45 1.79 2.16 7.88
N TYR A 46 0.47 2.31 8.02
CA TYR A 46 -0.26 3.50 7.57
C TYR A 46 0.29 4.78 8.22
N TYR A 47 0.49 4.76 9.55
CA TYR A 47 1.03 5.94 10.24
C TYR A 47 2.48 6.25 9.87
N ARG A 48 3.26 5.23 9.47
CA ARG A 48 4.67 5.40 9.09
C ARG A 48 4.87 5.82 7.63
N TYR A 49 4.11 5.23 6.71
CA TYR A 49 4.33 5.37 5.27
C TYR A 49 3.22 6.16 4.55
N GLY A 50 2.12 6.45 5.25
CA GLY A 50 0.95 7.12 4.69
C GLY A 50 -0.12 6.15 4.21
N PRO A 51 -1.18 6.68 3.55
CA PRO A 51 -2.35 5.90 3.18
C PRO A 51 -2.13 4.86 2.09
N ILE A 52 -1.05 5.00 1.30
CA ILE A 52 -0.72 4.08 0.21
C ILE A 52 0.75 3.68 0.41
N TYR A 53 0.97 2.38 0.62
CA TYR A 53 2.30 1.82 0.82
C TYR A 53 2.34 0.39 0.28
N ARG A 54 3.53 -0.09 -0.03
CA ARG A 54 3.75 -1.46 -0.50
C ARG A 54 4.27 -2.33 0.61
N VAL A 55 3.81 -3.58 0.65
CA VAL A 55 4.31 -4.62 1.58
C VAL A 55 4.70 -5.87 0.83
N ARG A 56 5.78 -6.49 1.29
CA ARG A 56 6.18 -7.83 0.85
C ARG A 56 5.71 -8.88 1.85
N VAL A 57 5.21 -10.00 1.33
CA VAL A 57 5.06 -11.28 2.03
C VAL A 57 5.83 -12.35 1.23
N PRO A 58 6.07 -13.57 1.74
CA PRO A 58 6.79 -14.59 0.99
C PRO A 58 6.17 -14.80 -0.40
N GLY A 59 6.99 -14.57 -1.42
CA GLY A 59 6.61 -14.75 -2.83
C GLY A 59 5.65 -13.70 -3.41
N ARG A 60 5.19 -12.69 -2.67
CA ARG A 60 4.24 -11.67 -3.18
C ARG A 60 4.49 -10.28 -2.62
N GLU A 61 4.05 -9.29 -3.38
CA GLU A 61 4.05 -7.88 -2.97
C GLU A 61 2.67 -7.29 -3.22
N TYR A 62 2.17 -6.48 -2.29
CA TYR A 62 0.87 -5.83 -2.35
C TYR A 62 1.04 -4.31 -2.24
N THR A 63 0.14 -3.58 -2.88
CA THR A 63 0.00 -2.11 -2.81
C THR A 63 -1.40 -1.76 -2.34
#